data_AF-A0A259PT66-F1
#
_entry.id   AF-A0A259PT66-F1
#
_cell.length_a   1.000
_cell.length_b   1.000
_cell.length_c   1.000
_cell.angle_alpha   90.00
_cell.angle_beta   90.00
_cell.angle_gamma   90.00
#
_symmetry.space_group_name_H-M   'P 1'
#
loop_
_entity.id
_entity.type
_entity.pdbx_description
1 polymer ?
#
loop_
_entity_poly.entity_id
_entity_poly.type
_entity_poly.pdbx_seq_one_letter_code
_entity_poly.pdbx_strand_id
1 'polypeptide(L)' 'YVAQALSPPGERHIGDAAAPLSLKFDLRVYADVGHVMWFSARLYQGQTTNFRTPGGGFAPVYTEPEGEAATRL' A
#
# COMPACT_ATOMS: atom_id res chain seq x y z
N TYR A 1 2.60 -6.59 -27.38
CA TYR A 1 3.10 -6.73 -26.00
C TYR A 1 3.63 -5.39 -25.53
N VAL A 2 3.45 -5.06 -24.26
CA VAL A 2 4.05 -3.87 -23.63
C VAL A 2 4.99 -4.38 -22.54
N ALA A 3 6.20 -3.81 -22.46
CA ALA A 3 7.16 -4.10 -21.42
C ALA A 3 7.47 -2.82 -20.63
N GLN A 4 7.84 -2.98 -19.36
CA GLN A 4 8.20 -1.89 -18.47
C GLN A 4 9.47 -2.26 -17.71
N ALA A 5 10.22 -1.24 -17.28
CA ALA A 5 11.34 -1.45 -16.38
C ALA A 5 10.84 -2.05 -15.05
N LEU A 6 11.66 -2.91 -14.43
CA LEU A 6 11.32 -3.51 -13.14
C LEU A 6 11.31 -2.43 -12.05
N SER A 7 10.17 -2.28 -11.37
CA SER A 7 10.05 -1.51 -10.14
C SER A 7 9.65 -2.49 -9.03
N PRO A 8 10.54 -2.82 -8.09
CA PRO A 8 10.21 -3.71 -6.98
C PRO A 8 9.03 -3.16 -6.16
N PRO A 9 8.08 -4.01 -5.74
CA PRO A 9 6.97 -3.56 -4.91
C PRO A 9 7.49 -3.15 -3.52
N GLY A 10 6.88 -2.11 -2.95
CA GLY A 10 7.04 -1.82 -1.53
C GLY A 10 6.40 -2.92 -0.68
N GLU A 11 6.90 -3.07 0.54
CA GLU A 11 6.38 -4.04 1.50
C GLU A 11 5.94 -3.38 2.80
N ARG A 12 4.96 -3.99 3.47
CA ARG A 12 4.46 -3.59 4.78
C ARG A 12 4.51 -4.78 5.73
N HIS A 13 5.14 -4.57 6.87
CA HIS A 13 5.10 -5.52 7.98
C HIS A 13 3.79 -5.37 8.76
N ILE A 14 3.13 -6.49 8.98
CA ILE A 14 1.90 -6.62 9.77
C ILE A 14 2.07 -7.76 10.78
N GLY A 15 1.09 -7.89 11.68
CA GLY A 15 1.14 -8.88 12.77
C GLY A 15 1.86 -8.36 14.00
N ASP A 16 1.99 -9.24 15.00
CA ASP A 16 2.72 -8.94 16.24
C ASP A 16 4.17 -9.45 16.16
N ALA A 17 4.91 -9.26 17.26
CA ALA A 17 6.31 -9.70 17.35
C ALA A 17 6.48 -11.23 17.29
N ALA A 18 5.45 -12.00 17.65
CA ALA A 18 5.51 -13.46 17.64
C ALA A 18 5.26 -14.04 16.24
N ALA A 19 4.48 -13.34 15.40
CA ALA A 19 4.18 -13.75 14.04
C ALA A 19 4.19 -12.57 13.05
N PRO A 20 5.36 -11.97 12.78
CA PRO A 20 5.47 -10.89 11.80
C PRO A 20 5.29 -11.42 10.38
N LEU A 21 4.53 -10.70 9.56
CA LEU A 21 4.33 -11.01 8.15
C LEU A 21 4.64 -9.79 7.29
N SER A 22 5.53 -9.96 6.30
CA SER A 22 5.75 -8.95 5.27
C SER A 22 4.84 -9.21 4.07
N LEU A 23 4.06 -8.20 3.67
CA LEU A 23 3.20 -8.24 2.49
C LEU A 23 3.57 -7.13 1.52
N LYS A 24 3.56 -7.43 0.23
CA LYS A 24 3.67 -6.42 -0.81
C LYS A 24 2.44 -5.52 -0.76
N PHE A 25 2.60 -4.25 -1.12
CA PHE A 25 1.46 -3.36 -1.25
C PHE A 25 1.44 -2.61 -2.58
N ASP A 26 0.23 -2.24 -2.98
CA ASP A 26 0.00 -1.19 -3.97
C ASP A 26 -0.91 -0.10 -3.40
N LEU A 27 -0.79 1.11 -3.94
CA LEU A 27 -1.70 2.22 -3.68
C LEU A 27 -2.64 2.37 -4.87
N ARG A 28 -3.93 2.47 -4.58
CA ARG A 28 -4.99 2.71 -5.55
C ARG A 28 -5.61 4.07 -5.27
N VAL A 29 -5.44 4.95 -6.25
CA VAL A 29 -6.10 6.25 -6.30
C VAL A 29 -7.39 6.10 -7.09
N TYR A 30 -8.50 6.52 -6.48
CA TYR A 30 -9.76 6.68 -7.19
C TYR A 30 -9.86 8.15 -7.57
N ALA A 31 -10.05 8.41 -8.86
CA ALA A 31 -10.11 9.75 -9.39
C ALA A 31 -11.34 9.92 -10.26
N ASP A 32 -11.92 11.11 -10.21
CA ASP A 32 -13.07 11.51 -11.02
C ASP A 32 -12.86 12.95 -11.51
N VAL A 33 -13.16 13.20 -12.78
CA VAL A 33 -12.99 14.51 -13.45
C VAL A 33 -11.63 15.17 -13.18
N GLY A 34 -10.54 14.39 -13.18
CA GLY A 34 -9.19 14.90 -12.92
C GLY A 34 -8.86 15.23 -11.46
N HIS A 35 -9.76 14.91 -10.54
CA HIS A 35 -9.57 15.09 -9.10
C HIS A 35 -9.38 13.75 -8.38
N VAL A 36 -8.52 13.70 -7.37
CA VAL A 36 -8.39 12.54 -6.48
C VAL A 36 -9.54 12.53 -5.50
N MET A 37 -10.30 11.44 -5.46
CA MET A 37 -11.43 11.26 -4.56
C MET A 37 -10.99 10.60 -3.26
N TRP A 38 -10.29 9.47 -3.35
CA TRP A 38 -9.74 8.78 -2.18
C TRP A 38 -8.61 7.82 -2.54
N PHE A 39 -7.86 7.44 -1.51
CA PHE A 39 -6.80 6.44 -1.58
C PHE A 39 -7.23 5.15 -0.90
N SER A 40 -6.76 4.02 -1.41
CA SER A 40 -6.78 2.74 -0.70
C SER A 40 -5.48 2.00 -0.95
N ALA A 41 -5.07 1.15 -0.01
CA ALA A 41 -3.97 0.23 -0.22
C ALA A 41 -4.51 -1.19 -0.39
N ARG A 42 -3.75 -2.04 -1.07
CA ARG A 42 -3.98 -3.50 -1.06
C ARG A 42 -2.72 -4.22 -0.65
N LEU A 43 -2.85 -5.13 0.30
CA LEU A 43 -1.79 -6.02 0.74
C LEU A 43 -1.93 -7.38 0.08
N TYR A 44 -0.83 -7.93 -0.45
CA TYR A 44 -0.86 -9.18 -1.20
C TYR A 44 0.49 -9.90 -1.18
N GLN A 45 0.48 -11.16 -1.63
CA GLN A 45 1.67 -11.93 -1.95
C GLN A 45 1.59 -12.53 -3.36
N GLY A 46 2.75 -12.89 -3.91
CA GLY A 46 2.89 -13.43 -5.27
C GLY A 46 3.26 -12.38 -6.33
N GLN A 47 3.05 -12.72 -7.60
CA GLN A 47 3.38 -11.86 -8.74
C GLN A 47 2.28 -10.84 -9.06
N THR A 48 1.02 -11.18 -8.80
CA THR A 48 -0.14 -10.33 -9.10
C THR A 48 -0.92 -10.00 -7.84
N THR A 49 -1.44 -8.77 -7.77
CA THR A 49 -2.33 -8.37 -6.68
C THR A 49 -3.54 -9.30 -6.58
N ASN A 50 -3.91 -9.69 -5.36
CA ASN A 50 -5.03 -10.59 -5.09
C ASN A 50 -5.65 -10.32 -3.70
N PHE A 51 -6.82 -10.92 -3.46
CA PHE A 51 -7.58 -10.83 -2.19
C PHE A 51 -7.58 -12.14 -1.39
N ARG A 52 -6.67 -13.08 -1.70
CA ARG A 52 -6.67 -14.43 -1.09
C ARG A 52 -5.56 -14.62 -0.07
N THR A 53 -4.56 -13.73 -0.04
CA THR A 53 -3.48 -13.77 0.95
C THR A 53 -4.04 -13.54 2.36
N PRO A 54 -3.85 -14.47 3.31
CA PRO A 54 -4.17 -14.22 4.72
C PRO A 54 -3.45 -12.98 5.25
N GLY A 55 -4.16 -12.12 5.98
CA GLY A 55 -3.65 -10.81 6.40
C GLY A 55 -3.56 -9.76 5.29
N GLY A 56 -3.90 -10.13 4.05
CA GLY A 56 -3.94 -9.25 2.90
C GLY A 56 -5.29 -8.55 2.70
N GLY A 57 -5.52 -8.07 1.48
CA GLY A 57 -6.75 -7.39 1.08
C GLY A 57 -6.67 -5.88 1.24
N PHE A 58 -7.81 -5.21 1.42
CA PHE A 58 -7.85 -3.76 1.58
C PHE A 58 -7.15 -3.33 2.87
N ALA A 59 -6.33 -2.31 2.76
CA ALA A 59 -5.65 -1.68 3.88
C ALA A 59 -5.89 -0.15 3.87
N PRO A 60 -5.99 0.47 5.06
CA PRO A 60 -6.12 1.92 5.18
C PRO A 60 -4.84 2.62 4.72
N VAL A 61 -5.01 3.80 4.14
CA VAL A 61 -3.91 4.72 3.83
C VAL A 61 -4.01 5.87 4.83
N TYR A 62 -2.95 6.06 5.61
CA TYR A 62 -2.84 7.19 6.52
C TYR A 62 -2.03 8.29 5.85
N THR A 63 -2.56 9.49 5.89
CA THR A 63 -1.84 10.71 5.53
C THR A 63 -1.51 11.46 6.80
N GLU A 64 -0.29 11.99 6.89
CA GLU A 64 0.02 12.95 7.94
C GLU A 64 -0.96 14.14 7.83
N PRO A 65 -1.41 14.71 8.96
CA PRO A 65 -2.20 15.92 8.93
C PRO A 65 -1.41 17.03 8.24
N GLU A 66 -2.09 17.84 7.45
CA GLU A 66 -1.47 18.93 6.70
C GLU A 66 -0.99 20.01 7.71
N GLY A 67 0.31 20.00 8.01
CA GLY A 67 0.97 21.03 8.82
C GLY A 67 1.31 20.64 10.26
N GLU A 68 2.20 19.66 10.44
CA GLU A 68 3.26 19.78 11.45
C GLU A 68 4.54 19.28 10.80
N ALA A 69 5.29 20.20 10.18
CA ALA A 69 6.63 19.91 9.70
C ALA A 69 7.42 19.37 10.89
N ALA A 70 7.76 18.08 10.84
CA ALA A 70 8.42 17.36 11.91
C ALA A 70 9.55 18.20 12.51
N THR A 71 9.33 18.72 13.73
CA THR A 71 10.40 19.18 14.60
C THR A 71 11.23 17.95 14.90
N ARG A 72 12.31 17.77 14.13
CA ARG A 72 13.34 16.78 14.39
C ARG A 72 13.98 17.11 15.75
N LEU A 73 13.87 16.18 16.69
CA LEU A 73 14.82 16.04 17.80
C LEU A 73 16.04 15.25 17.33
#